data_AF-A0A3A4NJJ7-F1
#
_entry.id   AF-A0A3A4NJJ7-F1
#
_cell.length_a   1.000
_cell.length_b   1.000
_cell.length_c   1.000
_cell.angle_alpha   90.00
_cell.angle_beta   90.00
_cell.angle_gamma   90.00
#
_symmetry.space_group_name_H-M   'P 1'
#
loop_
_entity.id
_entity.type
_entity.pdbx_description
1 polymer ?
#
loop_
_entity_poly.entity_id
_entity_poly.type
_entity_poly.pdbx_seq_one_letter_code
_entity_poly.pdbx_strand_id
1 'polypeptide(L)'
;MRDLKKTDRNRVVLLDLQGGSKIGLFYATPTTSQVKGFHKESLRRKGNKVMVDSFDPALKYGLEVITGFDEGAFGYDGVPISADPAHPNYREDWKELLSETASDIVITLGRLVFEGVRPEQSSADILVGEEEEAESAVPLALS
;
A
#
# COMPACT_ATOMS: atom_id res chain seq x y z
N MET A 1 13.51 -16.72 -8.79
CA MET A 1 14.63 -15.76 -8.68
C MET A 1 14.07 -14.36 -8.87
N ARG A 2 14.39 -13.39 -8.01
CA ARG A 2 13.91 -11.99 -8.17
C ARG A 2 14.80 -11.27 -9.18
N ASP A 3 14.21 -10.82 -10.28
CA ASP A 3 14.87 -9.92 -11.22
C ASP A 3 14.99 -8.52 -10.59
N LEU A 4 16.17 -7.92 -10.70
CA LEU A 4 16.47 -6.58 -10.17
C LEU A 4 16.39 -5.49 -11.23
N LYS A 5 16.06 -5.85 -12.47
CA LYS A 5 15.80 -4.88 -13.54
C LYS A 5 14.57 -4.04 -13.17
N LYS A 6 14.73 -2.72 -13.16
CA LYS A 6 13.60 -1.80 -13.05
C LYS A 6 12.66 -2.02 -14.24
N THR A 7 11.39 -2.21 -13.95
CA THR A 7 10.35 -2.42 -14.97
C THR A 7 9.08 -1.71 -14.54
N ASP A 8 8.34 -1.20 -15.50
CA ASP A 8 7.00 -0.63 -15.41
C ASP A 8 5.89 -1.66 -15.65
N ARG A 9 6.25 -2.93 -15.92
CA ARG A 9 5.30 -3.99 -16.31
C ARG A 9 5.25 -5.16 -15.33
N ASN A 10 5.54 -4.93 -14.04
CA ASN A 10 5.26 -5.98 -13.06
C ASN A 10 3.74 -6.19 -13.05
N ARG A 11 3.29 -7.45 -13.05
CA ARG A 11 1.86 -7.77 -13.07
C ARG A 11 1.44 -8.45 -11.78
N VAL A 12 0.30 -8.04 -11.24
CA VAL A 12 -0.38 -8.73 -10.14
C VAL A 12 -1.83 -8.98 -10.52
N VAL A 13 -2.40 -10.07 -10.02
CA VAL A 13 -3.83 -10.37 -10.18
C VAL A 13 -4.49 -10.28 -8.82
N LEU A 14 -5.50 -9.42 -8.71
CA LEU A 14 -6.33 -9.28 -7.53
C LEU A 14 -7.69 -9.94 -7.77
N LEU A 15 -8.30 -10.43 -6.70
CA LEU A 15 -9.69 -10.87 -6.72
C LEU A 15 -10.55 -9.69 -6.28
N ASP A 16 -11.41 -9.22 -7.17
CA ASP A 16 -12.42 -8.22 -6.85
C ASP A 16 -13.61 -8.89 -6.20
N LEU A 17 -13.87 -8.52 -4.94
CA LEU A 17 -15.00 -9.05 -4.17
C LEU A 17 -16.32 -8.35 -4.51
N GLN A 18 -16.29 -7.16 -5.11
CA GLN A 18 -17.50 -6.44 -5.49
C GLN A 18 -18.06 -6.97 -6.82
N GLY A 19 -17.21 -7.14 -7.83
CA GLY A 19 -17.59 -7.69 -9.14
C GLY A 19 -17.45 -9.21 -9.27
N GLY A 20 -16.75 -9.88 -8.34
CA GLY A 20 -16.46 -11.31 -8.41
C GLY A 20 -15.44 -11.70 -9.49
N SER A 21 -14.78 -10.72 -10.11
CA SER A 21 -13.84 -10.90 -11.22
C SER A 21 -12.38 -10.86 -10.79
N LYS A 22 -11.49 -11.39 -11.63
CA LYS A 22 -10.04 -11.23 -11.47
C LYS A 22 -9.58 -9.99 -12.21
N ILE A 23 -8.87 -9.10 -11.52
CA ILE A 23 -8.36 -7.85 -12.07
C ILE A 23 -6.84 -7.96 -12.18
N GLY A 24 -6.30 -7.88 -13.40
CA GLY A 24 -4.87 -7.77 -13.61
C GLY A 24 -4.43 -6.31 -13.59
N LEU A 25 -3.46 -5.99 -12.74
CA LEU A 25 -2.85 -4.66 -12.64
C LEU A 25 -1.39 -4.72 -13.04
N PHE A 26 -0.92 -3.67 -13.72
CA PHE A 26 0.48 -3.44 -14.01
C PHE A 26 1.04 -2.33 -13.11
N TYR A 27 2.26 -2.51 -12.63
CA TYR A 27 2.93 -1.54 -11.78
C TYR A 27 4.45 -1.46 -12.01
N ALA A 28 4.99 -0.29 -11.73
CA ALA A 28 6.42 -0.04 -11.75
C ALA A 28 7.12 -0.51 -10.48
N THR A 29 8.38 -0.92 -10.64
CA THR A 29 9.27 -1.19 -9.51
C THR A 29 9.38 0.08 -8.66
N PRO A 30 8.96 0.04 -7.37
CA PRO A 30 8.99 1.24 -6.54
C PRO A 30 10.42 1.72 -6.33
N THR A 31 10.61 3.04 -6.32
CA THR A 31 11.90 3.63 -5.99
C THR A 31 12.16 3.60 -4.48
N THR A 32 13.42 3.64 -4.07
CA THR A 32 13.80 3.75 -2.65
C THR A 32 13.16 4.96 -1.97
N SER A 33 12.98 6.07 -2.69
CA SER A 33 12.33 7.27 -2.16
C SER A 33 10.84 7.02 -1.86
N GLN A 34 10.13 6.38 -2.78
CA GLN A 34 8.73 6.01 -2.59
C GLN A 34 8.55 5.03 -1.43
N VAL A 35 9.42 4.02 -1.33
CA VAL A 35 9.41 3.06 -0.21
C VAL A 35 9.60 3.77 1.13
N LYS A 36 10.61 4.63 1.25
CA LYS A 36 10.83 5.42 2.47
C LYS A 36 9.64 6.32 2.79
N GLY A 37 9.05 6.96 1.79
CA GLY A 37 7.88 7.82 1.91
C GLY A 37 6.66 7.07 2.45
N PHE A 38 6.33 5.93 1.84
CA PHE A 38 5.24 5.06 2.26
C PHE A 38 5.37 4.63 3.73
N HIS A 39 6.55 4.14 4.14
CA HIS A 39 6.77 3.70 5.51
C HIS A 39 6.69 4.85 6.52
N LYS A 40 7.26 6.01 6.20
CA LYS A 40 7.22 7.20 7.06
C LYS A 40 5.78 7.65 7.30
N GLU A 41 4.97 7.75 6.24
CA GLU A 41 3.57 8.17 6.34
C GLU A 41 2.71 7.11 7.04
N SER A 42 2.96 5.83 6.79
CA SER A 42 2.27 4.72 7.47
C SER A 42 2.56 4.65 8.97
N LEU A 43 3.79 4.94 9.41
CA LEU A 43 4.16 4.96 10.83
C LEU A 43 3.52 6.13 11.59
N ARG A 44 3.36 7.30 10.96
CA ARG A 44 2.68 8.47 11.59
C ARG A 44 1.26 8.15 12.04
N ARG A 45 0.56 7.26 11.34
CA ARG A 45 -0.79 6.79 11.71
C ARG A 45 -0.80 5.85 12.93
N LYS A 46 0.33 5.23 13.29
CA LYS A 46 0.42 4.24 14.39
C LYS A 46 0.76 4.84 15.77
N GLY A 47 0.99 6.15 15.88
CA GLY A 47 1.33 6.82 17.15
C GLY A 47 0.15 7.54 17.81
N ASN A 48 -0.10 7.23 19.10
CA ASN A 48 -0.98 7.82 20.14
C ASN A 48 -2.21 8.71 19.80
N LYS A 49 -2.77 8.67 18.58
CA LYS A 49 -4.07 9.25 18.20
C LYS A 49 -4.44 8.80 16.79
N VAL A 50 -5.65 8.26 16.62
CA VAL A 50 -6.28 8.10 15.30
C VAL A 50 -6.63 9.50 14.81
N MET A 51 -5.74 10.12 14.03
CA MET A 51 -6.13 11.22 13.16
C MET A 51 -7.03 10.60 12.09
N VAL A 52 -8.23 11.14 11.87
CA VAL A 52 -9.00 10.88 10.64
C VAL A 52 -8.23 11.54 9.51
N ASP A 53 -7.09 10.94 9.14
CA ASP A 53 -6.32 11.34 7.98
C ASP A 53 -7.11 10.85 6.77
N SER A 54 -7.75 11.77 6.06
CA SER A 54 -8.46 11.56 4.79
C SER A 54 -7.57 11.01 3.66
N PHE A 55 -6.31 10.67 3.95
CA PHE A 55 -5.29 10.41 2.96
C PHE A 55 -4.52 9.12 3.28
N ASP A 56 -4.92 8.00 2.64
CA ASP A 56 -4.28 6.70 2.81
C ASP A 56 -2.94 6.64 2.05
N PRO A 57 -1.79 6.41 2.73
CA PRO A 57 -0.50 6.25 2.06
C PRO A 57 -0.51 5.16 1.00
N ALA A 58 -1.24 4.06 1.22
CA ALA A 58 -1.34 2.98 0.23
C ALA A 58 -2.08 3.43 -1.02
N LEU A 59 -3.08 4.31 -0.90
CA LEU A 59 -3.75 4.90 -2.06
C LEU A 59 -2.80 5.79 -2.84
N LYS A 60 -2.13 6.74 -2.16
CA LYS A 60 -1.17 7.66 -2.79
C LYS A 60 -0.07 6.92 -3.53
N TYR A 61 0.68 6.10 -2.80
CA TYR A 61 1.84 5.42 -3.37
C TYR A 61 1.43 4.32 -4.34
N GLY A 62 0.24 3.72 -4.17
CA GLY A 62 -0.39 2.83 -5.15
C GLY A 62 -0.65 3.52 -6.49
N LEU A 63 -1.22 4.73 -6.50
CA LEU A 63 -1.43 5.53 -7.71
C LEU A 63 -0.12 5.96 -8.38
N GLU A 64 0.93 6.21 -7.60
CA GLU A 64 2.25 6.54 -8.14
C GLU A 64 2.88 5.36 -8.90
N VAL A 65 2.68 4.12 -8.44
CA VAL A 65 3.32 2.94 -9.04
C VAL A 65 2.46 2.20 -10.04
N ILE A 66 1.13 2.32 -10.00
CA ILE A 66 0.26 1.70 -11.01
C ILE A 66 0.53 2.32 -12.39
N THR A 67 0.76 1.45 -13.37
CA THR A 67 1.08 1.82 -14.76
C THR A 67 -0.01 1.42 -15.72
N GLY A 68 -0.92 0.54 -15.31
CA GLY A 68 -2.11 0.19 -16.07
C GLY A 68 -2.82 -1.03 -15.51
N PHE A 69 -3.68 -1.61 -16.32
CA PHE A 69 -4.48 -2.79 -16.00
C PHE A 69 -4.79 -3.59 -17.27
N ASP A 70 -5.21 -4.84 -17.11
CA ASP A 70 -5.62 -5.68 -18.23
C ASP A 70 -6.84 -5.08 -18.97
N GLU A 71 -6.93 -5.30 -20.27
CA GLU A 71 -8.09 -4.85 -21.06
C GLU A 71 -9.39 -5.46 -20.53
N GLY A 72 -10.43 -4.63 -20.42
CA GLY A 72 -11.73 -5.03 -19.86
C GLY A 72 -11.76 -5.21 -18.34
N ALA A 73 -10.66 -4.95 -17.62
CA ALA A 73 -10.65 -5.00 -16.16
C ALA A 73 -11.50 -3.91 -15.51
N PHE A 74 -11.59 -2.74 -16.17
CA PHE A 74 -12.42 -1.62 -15.74
C PHE A 74 -13.27 -1.10 -16.89
N GLY A 75 -14.42 -0.55 -16.55
CA GLY A 75 -15.30 0.14 -17.48
C GLY A 75 -15.95 1.35 -16.81
N TYR A 76 -16.42 2.28 -17.63
CA TYR A 76 -17.15 3.46 -17.22
C TYR A 76 -18.41 3.57 -18.08
N ASP A 77 -19.57 3.70 -17.44
CA ASP A 77 -20.90 3.70 -18.11
C ASP A 77 -21.09 2.56 -19.12
N GLY A 78 -20.63 1.36 -18.75
CA GLY A 78 -20.75 0.15 -19.56
C GLY A 78 -19.73 0.01 -20.70
N VAL A 79 -18.81 0.98 -20.87
CA VAL A 79 -17.75 0.94 -21.88
C VAL A 79 -16.41 0.60 -21.22
N PRO A 80 -15.67 -0.43 -21.69
CA PRO A 80 -14.33 -0.72 -21.20
C PRO A 80 -13.38 0.45 -21.41
N ILE A 81 -12.61 0.81 -20.40
CA ILE A 81 -11.56 1.84 -20.48
C ILE A 81 -10.19 1.17 -20.58
N SER A 82 -9.18 1.93 -21.04
CA SER A 82 -7.79 1.49 -21.07
C SER A 82 -6.85 2.53 -20.47
N ALA A 83 -5.75 2.05 -19.92
CA ALA A 83 -4.64 2.86 -19.41
C ALA A 83 -3.53 3.09 -20.47
N ASP A 84 -3.59 2.39 -21.62
CA ASP A 84 -2.61 2.53 -22.70
C ASP A 84 -2.98 3.71 -23.62
N PRO A 85 -2.14 4.74 -23.74
CA PRO A 85 -2.38 5.90 -24.63
C PRO A 85 -2.60 5.56 -26.10
N ALA A 86 -2.13 4.39 -26.56
CA ALA A 86 -2.34 3.94 -27.94
C ALA A 86 -3.69 3.24 -28.14
N HIS A 87 -4.42 2.92 -27.08
CA HIS A 87 -5.68 2.19 -27.17
C HIS A 87 -6.86 3.12 -27.50
N PRO A 88 -7.82 2.71 -28.36
CA PRO A 88 -8.98 3.55 -28.71
C PRO A 88 -9.83 4.00 -27.53
N ASN A 89 -9.86 3.21 -26.45
CA ASN A 89 -10.59 3.51 -25.22
C ASN A 89 -9.67 4.08 -24.12
N TYR A 90 -8.52 4.64 -24.48
CA TYR A 90 -7.65 5.31 -23.53
C TYR A 90 -8.38 6.46 -22.83
N ARG A 91 -8.19 6.58 -21.52
CA ARG A 91 -8.76 7.66 -20.72
C ARG A 91 -7.65 8.34 -19.92
N GLU A 92 -7.35 9.61 -20.16
CA GLU A 92 -6.22 10.31 -19.51
C GLU A 92 -6.34 10.37 -17.97
N ASP A 93 -7.56 10.51 -17.46
CA ASP A 93 -7.92 10.61 -16.04
C ASP A 93 -8.14 9.25 -15.36
N TRP A 94 -7.75 8.12 -15.98
CA TRP A 94 -8.02 6.78 -15.43
C TRP A 94 -7.54 6.62 -13.97
N LYS A 95 -6.43 7.26 -13.59
CA LYS A 95 -5.92 7.22 -12.21
C LYS A 95 -6.83 7.94 -11.22
N GLU A 96 -7.36 9.09 -11.60
CA GLU A 96 -8.32 9.84 -10.79
C GLU A 96 -9.60 9.03 -10.63
N LEU A 97 -10.11 8.45 -11.71
CA LEU A 97 -11.29 7.59 -11.68
C LEU A 97 -11.11 6.38 -10.74
N LEU A 98 -9.97 5.70 -10.80
CA LEU A 98 -9.68 4.60 -9.88
C LEU A 98 -9.58 5.08 -8.43
N SER A 99 -9.03 6.27 -8.19
CA SER A 99 -8.93 6.83 -6.84
C SER A 99 -10.29 7.12 -6.21
N GLU A 100 -11.29 7.47 -7.03
CA GLU A 100 -12.64 7.80 -6.57
C GLU A 100 -13.55 6.58 -6.47
N THR A 101 -13.44 5.65 -7.43
CA THR A 101 -14.42 4.56 -7.60
C THR A 101 -13.89 3.17 -7.25
N ALA A 102 -12.57 2.98 -7.23
CA ALA A 102 -11.90 1.70 -7.03
C ALA A 102 -10.70 1.82 -6.06
N SER A 103 -10.83 2.70 -5.06
CA SER A 103 -9.74 3.03 -4.14
C SER A 103 -9.24 1.82 -3.33
N ASP A 104 -10.10 0.87 -3.02
CA ASP A 104 -9.80 -0.39 -2.33
C ASP A 104 -8.83 -1.26 -3.14
N ILE A 105 -9.02 -1.33 -4.46
CA ILE A 105 -8.13 -2.05 -5.38
C ILE A 105 -6.74 -1.39 -5.38
N VAL A 106 -6.69 -0.06 -5.46
CA VAL A 106 -5.42 0.69 -5.48
C VAL A 106 -4.70 0.61 -4.14
N ILE A 107 -5.42 0.70 -3.02
CA ILE A 107 -4.87 0.50 -1.66
C ILE A 107 -4.29 -0.90 -1.53
N THR A 108 -4.99 -1.92 -2.02
CA THR A 108 -4.53 -3.30 -1.99
C THR A 108 -3.23 -3.47 -2.77
N LEU A 109 -3.14 -2.89 -3.97
CA LEU A 109 -1.90 -2.84 -4.74
C LEU A 109 -0.79 -2.14 -3.96
N GLY A 110 -1.05 -0.96 -3.40
CA GLY A 110 -0.09 -0.17 -2.64
C GLY A 110 0.50 -0.98 -1.48
N ARG A 111 -0.35 -1.61 -0.66
CA ARG A 111 0.12 -2.47 0.44
C ARG A 111 0.96 -3.64 -0.08
N LEU A 112 0.52 -4.33 -1.13
CA LEU A 112 1.26 -5.45 -1.71
C LEU A 112 2.66 -5.04 -2.20
N VAL A 113 2.75 -3.89 -2.88
CA VAL A 113 4.01 -3.40 -3.46
C VAL A 113 4.96 -2.89 -2.39
N PHE A 114 4.47 -2.16 -1.40
CA PHE A 114 5.31 -1.42 -0.45
C PHE A 114 5.51 -2.11 0.91
N GLU A 115 4.60 -2.99 1.33
CA GLU A 115 4.79 -3.83 2.53
C GLU A 115 5.52 -5.15 2.20
N GLY A 116 5.86 -5.36 0.93
CA GLY A 116 6.48 -6.58 0.41
C GLY A 116 7.90 -6.85 0.92
N VAL A 117 8.15 -8.15 1.15
CA VAL A 117 9.25 -8.77 1.93
C VAL A 117 9.08 -8.57 3.43
N ARG A 118 8.34 -9.49 4.05
CA ARG A 118 8.43 -9.71 5.49
C ARG A 118 9.59 -10.66 5.75
N PRO A 119 10.45 -10.43 6.76
CA PRO A 119 11.27 -11.53 7.27
C PRO A 119 10.33 -12.68 7.60
N GLU A 120 10.71 -13.92 7.24
CA GLU A 120 10.03 -15.10 7.75
C GLU A 120 9.99 -14.94 9.28
N GLN A 121 8.79 -14.71 9.83
CA GLN A 121 8.66 -14.57 11.26
C GLN A 121 8.84 -15.96 11.86
N SER A 122 10.09 -16.34 12.15
CA SER A 122 10.34 -17.17 13.32
C SER A 122 9.76 -16.42 14.50
N SER A 123 8.86 -17.06 15.24
CA SER A 123 8.05 -16.50 16.32
C SER A 123 8.85 -16.03 17.56
N ALA A 124 10.15 -15.74 17.44
CA ALA A 124 11.06 -15.61 18.56
C ALA A 124 11.42 -14.17 18.95
N ASP A 125 11.38 -13.18 18.06
CA ASP A 125 11.97 -11.86 18.36
C ASP A 125 10.94 -10.71 18.31
N ILE A 126 10.02 -10.72 19.26
CA ILE A 126 9.42 -9.46 19.76
C ILE A 126 9.97 -9.27 21.18
N LEU A 127 11.11 -8.60 21.30
CA LEU A 127 11.53 -8.01 22.56
C LEU A 127 10.67 -6.75 22.79
N VAL A 128 9.55 -6.94 23.47
CA VAL A 128 8.87 -5.83 24.15
C VAL A 128 9.81 -5.42 25.28
N GLY A 129 10.41 -4.24 25.16
CA GLY A 129 11.19 -3.67 26.25
C GLY A 129 10.29 -3.54 27.48
N GLU A 130 10.53 -4.37 28.49
CA GLU A 130 9.99 -4.16 29.83
C GLU A 130 10.58 -2.82 30.31
N GLU A 131 9.71 -1.83 30.51
CA GLU A 131 10.07 -0.62 31.23
C GLU A 131 10.44 -1.05 32.66
N GLU A 132 11.70 -0.87 33.04
CA GLU A 132 12.15 -0.98 34.43
C GLU A 132 11.40 0.05 35.28
N GLU A 133 10.45 -0.41 36.11
CA GLU A 133 9.94 0.39 37.22
C GLU A 133 11.08 0.62 38.22
N ALA A 134 11.59 1.84 38.24
CA ALA A 134 12.57 2.30 39.22
C ALA A 134 11.95 2.32 40.63
N GLU A 135 12.58 1.54 41.50
CA GLU A 135 12.38 1.41 42.93
C GLU A 135 12.42 2.79 43.64
N SER A 136 11.32 3.20 44.28
CA SER A 136 11.31 4.30 45.26
C SER A 136 11.27 3.72 46.67
N ALA A 137 12.44 3.34 47.20
CA ALA A 137 12.63 3.06 48.61
C ALA A 137 12.42 4.35 49.43
N VAL A 138 11.38 4.37 50.28
CA VAL A 138 11.22 5.42 51.30
C VAL A 138 11.98 4.96 52.55
N PRO A 139 13.03 5.67 53.01
CA PRO A 139 13.64 5.37 54.29
C PRO A 139 12.82 6.07 55.38
N LEU A 140 12.29 5.33 56.34
CA LEU A 140 11.80 5.92 57.60
C LEU A 140 12.56 5.28 58.76
N ALA A 141 13.64 5.98 59.13
CA ALA A 141 14.32 5.80 60.40
C ALA A 141 13.48 6.40 61.54
N LEU A 142 13.27 5.58 62.56
CA LEU A 142 13.15 5.84 64.00
C LEU A 142 12.79 7.26 64.50
N SER A 143 11.72 7.33 65.30
CA SER A 143 11.66 8.06 66.58
C SER A 143 10.67 7.37 67.51
#